data_AF-A0A1Y0V2U1-F1
#
_entry.id   AF-A0A1Y0V2U1-F1
#
_cell.length_a   1.000
_cell.length_b   1.000
_cell.length_c   1.000
_cell.angle_alpha   90.00
_cell.angle_beta   90.00
_cell.angle_gamma   90.00
#
_symmetry.space_group_name_H-M   'P 1'
#
loop_
_entity.id
_entity.type
_entity.pdbx_description
1 polymer ?
#
loop_
_entity_poly.entity_id
_entity_poly.type
_entity_poly.pdbx_seq_one_letter_code
_entity_poly.pdbx_strand_id
1 'polypeptide(L)'
;MVGTPWKQEEVELLNRMANAGESWEVIGNVLNRTPKGCQYKARVSLVISDAAKKKRWEDSRKKQGAAQRGRARRWKKATAINGHASAENLDLRTRACSRCRTVFTTPHKCRFMCNSCNSYASSLGW
;
A
#
# COMPACT_ATOMS: atom_id res chain seq x y z
N MET A 1 -22.00 24.81 -5.22
CA MET A 1 -22.83 23.75 -5.81
C MET A 1 -23.90 23.36 -4.80
N VAL A 2 -25.13 23.84 -4.98
CA VAL A 2 -26.26 23.40 -4.16
C VAL A 2 -26.62 22.01 -4.66
N GLY A 3 -26.24 20.97 -3.91
CA GLY A 3 -26.57 19.59 -4.27
C GLY A 3 -28.09 19.41 -4.33
N THR A 4 -28.56 18.47 -5.13
CA THR A 4 -29.98 18.11 -5.22
C THR A 4 -30.54 17.86 -3.80
N PRO A 5 -31.68 18.48 -3.43
CA PRO A 5 -32.30 18.25 -2.14
C PRO A 5 -32.59 16.76 -1.91
N TRP A 6 -32.56 16.31 -0.65
CA TRP A 6 -32.91 14.94 -0.31
C TRP A 6 -34.41 14.78 -0.26
N LYS A 7 -34.96 13.85 -1.05
CA LYS A 7 -36.37 13.48 -0.95
C LYS A 7 -36.59 12.56 0.25
N GLN A 8 -37.78 12.58 0.82
CA GLN A 8 -38.10 11.76 2.00
C GLN A 8 -37.96 10.26 1.71
N GLU A 9 -38.43 9.81 0.55
CA GLU A 9 -38.29 8.43 0.06
C GLU A 9 -36.82 7.98 -0.03
N GLU A 10 -35.94 8.87 -0.52
CA GLU A 10 -34.49 8.60 -0.60
C GLU A 10 -33.89 8.43 0.81
N VAL A 11 -34.36 9.21 1.78
CA VAL A 11 -33.91 9.14 3.17
C VAL A 11 -34.38 7.86 3.85
N GLU A 12 -35.61 7.42 3.59
CA GLU A 12 -36.15 6.15 4.11
C GLU A 12 -35.42 4.95 3.51
N LEU A 13 -35.13 4.97 2.21
CA LEU A 13 -34.34 3.94 1.56
C LEU A 13 -32.89 3.94 2.06
N LEU A 14 -32.28 5.12 2.22
CA LEU A 14 -30.96 5.28 2.83
C LEU A 14 -30.94 4.67 4.24
N ASN A 15 -31.97 4.93 5.06
CA ASN A 15 -32.06 4.39 6.41
C ASN A 15 -32.14 2.86 6.43
N ARG A 16 -32.97 2.27 5.57
CA ARG A 16 -33.10 0.81 5.45
C ARG A 16 -31.78 0.15 5.03
N MET A 17 -31.15 0.63 3.96
CA MET A 17 -29.90 0.05 3.48
C MET A 17 -28.73 0.30 4.45
N ALA A 18 -28.68 1.49 5.07
CA ALA A 18 -27.65 1.81 6.04
C ALA A 18 -27.72 0.90 7.26
N ASN A 19 -28.94 0.56 7.73
CA ASN A 19 -29.17 -0.36 8.85
C ASN A 19 -29.08 -1.84 8.48
N ALA A 20 -29.26 -2.22 7.22
CA ALA A 20 -28.90 -3.54 6.71
C ALA A 20 -27.36 -3.76 6.67
N GLY A 21 -26.59 -2.69 6.88
CA GLY A 21 -25.12 -2.71 6.84
C GLY A 21 -24.56 -2.76 5.43
N GLU A 22 -25.32 -2.32 4.42
CA GLU A 22 -24.85 -2.22 3.05
C GLU A 22 -23.68 -1.24 2.92
N SER A 23 -22.86 -1.44 1.89
CA SER A 23 -21.72 -0.57 1.60
C SER A 23 -22.19 0.78 1.04
N TRP A 24 -21.43 1.85 1.33
CA TRP A 24 -21.79 3.19 0.85
C TRP A 24 -21.72 3.30 -0.67
N GLU A 25 -20.88 2.49 -1.31
CA GLU A 25 -20.80 2.37 -2.76
C GLU A 25 -22.10 1.81 -3.35
N VAL A 26 -22.65 0.74 -2.76
CA VAL A 26 -23.92 0.14 -3.19
C VAL A 26 -25.07 1.12 -2.99
N ILE A 27 -25.13 1.74 -1.81
CA ILE A 27 -26.16 2.74 -1.48
C ILE A 27 -26.12 3.94 -2.44
N GLY A 28 -24.92 4.43 -2.75
CA GLY A 28 -24.73 5.54 -3.68
C GLY A 28 -25.24 5.22 -5.08
N ASN A 29 -24.94 4.01 -5.58
CA ASN A 29 -25.42 3.56 -6.89
C ASN A 29 -26.95 3.45 -6.94
N VAL A 30 -27.58 2.90 -5.89
CA VAL A 30 -29.05 2.76 -5.83
C VAL A 30 -29.75 4.12 -5.76
N LEU A 31 -29.20 5.06 -4.99
CA LEU A 31 -29.78 6.40 -4.82
C LEU A 31 -29.36 7.39 -5.90
N ASN A 32 -28.51 6.97 -6.85
CA ASN A 32 -27.85 7.85 -7.82
C ASN A 32 -27.18 9.07 -7.14
N ARG A 33 -26.52 8.83 -6.01
CA ARG A 33 -25.79 9.83 -5.20
C ARG A 33 -24.35 9.38 -5.00
N THR A 34 -23.47 10.33 -4.70
CA THR A 34 -22.10 9.97 -4.34
C THR A 34 -22.08 9.23 -2.99
N PRO A 35 -21.23 8.20 -2.83
CA PRO A 35 -21.11 7.46 -1.57
C PRO A 35 -20.80 8.38 -0.37
N LYS A 36 -19.97 9.41 -0.59
CA LYS A 36 -19.66 10.44 0.43
C LYS A 36 -20.89 11.25 0.82
N GLY A 37 -21.76 11.59 -0.13
CA GLY A 37 -23.01 12.28 0.14
C GLY A 37 -23.97 11.44 0.99
N CYS A 38 -24.11 10.16 0.67
CA CYS A 38 -24.91 9.22 1.47
C CYS A 38 -24.36 9.06 2.89
N GLN A 39 -23.04 8.93 3.04
CA GLN A 39 -22.39 8.83 4.34
C GLN A 39 -22.62 10.09 5.18
N TYR A 40 -22.46 11.28 4.59
CA TYR A 40 -22.68 12.54 5.28
C TYR A 40 -24.14 12.68 5.74
N LYS A 41 -25.11 12.42 4.85
CA LYS A 41 -26.53 12.49 5.18
C LYS A 41 -26.90 11.49 6.28
N ALA A 42 -26.39 10.27 6.20
CA ALA A 42 -26.64 9.25 7.21
C ALA A 42 -26.04 9.62 8.56
N ARG A 43 -24.83 10.21 8.60
CA ARG A 43 -24.21 10.68 9.84
C ARG A 43 -24.99 11.81 10.51
N VAL A 44 -25.55 12.72 9.72
CA VAL A 44 -26.22 13.93 10.23
C VAL A 44 -27.68 13.65 10.61
N SER A 45 -28.37 12.79 9.88
CA SER A 45 -29.84 12.68 9.97
C SER A 45 -30.35 11.29 10.38
N LEU A 46 -29.50 10.26 10.47
CA LEU A 46 -29.96 8.89 10.70
C LEU A 46 -29.34 8.26 11.94
N VAL A 47 -30.13 7.43 12.63
CA VAL A 47 -29.64 6.54 13.68
C VAL A 47 -29.31 5.20 13.05
N ILE A 48 -28.01 4.90 12.97
CA ILE A 48 -27.50 3.63 12.47
C ILE A 48 -27.25 2.70 13.66
N SER A 49 -27.83 1.50 13.60
CA SER A 49 -27.64 0.45 14.61
C SER A 49 -26.17 0.03 14.75
N ASP A 50 -25.77 -0.37 15.95
CA ASP A 50 -24.39 -0.82 16.19
C ASP A 50 -24.07 -2.12 15.47
N ALA A 51 -25.07 -2.98 15.23
CA ALA A 51 -24.93 -4.17 14.39
C ALA A 51 -24.51 -3.80 12.96
N ALA A 52 -25.14 -2.79 12.37
CA ALA A 52 -24.80 -2.31 11.04
C ALA A 52 -23.40 -1.68 10.98
N LYS A 53 -23.01 -0.91 12.01
CA LYS A 53 -21.66 -0.35 12.13
C LYS A 53 -20.60 -1.46 12.22
N LYS A 54 -20.85 -2.47 13.07
CA LYS A 54 -19.95 -3.61 13.27
C LYS A 54 -19.77 -4.41 11.98
N LYS A 55 -20.87 -4.77 11.29
CA LYS A 55 -20.82 -5.46 9.99
C LYS A 55 -19.97 -4.68 8.98
N ARG A 56 -20.23 -3.37 8.83
CA ARG A 56 -19.50 -2.51 7.88
C ARG A 56 -18.01 -2.38 8.23
N TRP A 57 -17.66 -2.36 9.52
CA TRP A 57 -16.26 -2.39 9.98
C TRP A 57 -15.59 -3.73 9.67
N GLU A 58 -16.25 -4.85 9.92
CA GLU A 58 -15.72 -6.19 9.61
C GLU A 58 -15.47 -6.39 8.12
N ASP A 59 -16.37 -5.91 7.27
CA ASP A 59 -16.22 -5.98 5.81
C ASP A 59 -15.05 -5.12 5.32
N SER A 60 -14.88 -3.92 5.89
CA SER A 60 -13.71 -3.08 5.63
C SER A 60 -12.41 -3.78 6.04
N ARG A 61 -12.39 -4.40 7.23
CA ARG A 61 -11.24 -5.18 7.72
C ARG A 61 -10.91 -6.35 6.80
N LYS A 62 -11.91 -7.09 6.34
CA LYS A 62 -11.74 -8.19 5.37
C LYS A 62 -11.18 -7.69 4.04
N LYS A 63 -11.65 -6.54 3.54
CA LYS A 63 -11.14 -5.90 2.31
C LYS A 63 -9.68 -5.48 2.45
N GLN A 64 -9.29 -4.90 3.59
CA GLN A 64 -7.89 -4.57 3.89
C GLN A 64 -7.00 -5.82 3.96
N GLY A 65 -7.47 -6.88 4.63
CA GLY A 65 -6.76 -8.17 4.67
C GLY A 65 -6.60 -8.81 3.29
N ALA A 66 -7.64 -8.75 2.44
CA ALA A 66 -7.57 -9.22 1.05
C ALA A 66 -6.57 -8.39 0.21
N ALA A 67 -6.55 -7.06 0.36
CA ALA A 67 -5.58 -6.19 -0.30
C ALA A 67 -4.14 -6.46 0.15
N GLN A 68 -3.92 -6.73 1.44
CA GLN A 68 -2.60 -7.12 1.98
C GLN A 68 -2.15 -8.48 1.43
N ARG A 69 -3.04 -9.48 1.38
CA ARG A 69 -2.77 -10.79 0.73
C ARG A 69 -2.47 -10.63 -0.76
N GLY A 70 -3.20 -9.77 -1.46
CA GLY A 70 -2.96 -9.46 -2.88
C GLY A 70 -1.61 -8.76 -3.13
N ARG A 71 -1.16 -7.90 -2.21
CA ARG A 71 0.20 -7.32 -2.22
C ARG A 71 1.26 -8.37 -1.94
N ALA A 72 1.07 -9.23 -0.94
CA ALA A 72 1.99 -10.32 -0.63
C ALA A 72 2.12 -11.31 -1.80
N ARG A 73 1.01 -11.66 -2.48
CA ARG A 73 1.01 -12.52 -3.68
C ARG A 73 1.73 -11.86 -4.86
N ARG A 74 1.53 -10.56 -5.08
CA ARG A 74 2.26 -9.79 -6.11
C ARG A 74 3.75 -9.69 -5.80
N TRP A 75 4.13 -9.47 -4.55
CA TRP A 75 5.51 -9.47 -4.11
C TRP A 75 6.17 -10.85 -4.35
N LYS A 76 5.53 -11.95 -3.91
CA LYS A 76 5.98 -13.33 -4.18
C LYS A 76 6.10 -13.65 -5.68
N LYS A 77 5.16 -13.18 -6.50
CA LYS A 77 5.21 -13.37 -7.96
C LYS A 77 6.33 -12.55 -8.61
N ALA A 78 6.56 -11.32 -8.16
CA ALA A 78 7.67 -10.49 -8.62
C ALA A 78 9.03 -11.09 -8.21
N THR A 79 9.16 -11.61 -6.99
CA THR A 79 10.37 -12.34 -6.57
C THR A 79 10.54 -13.68 -7.27
N ALA A 80 9.47 -14.37 -7.67
CA ALA A 80 9.57 -15.60 -8.46
C ALA A 80 9.92 -15.33 -9.94
N ILE A 81 9.42 -14.25 -10.54
CA ILE A 81 9.82 -13.81 -11.89
C ILE A 81 11.28 -13.35 -11.89
N ASN A 82 11.70 -12.65 -10.83
CA ASN A 82 13.11 -12.35 -10.57
C ASN A 82 13.86 -13.55 -9.94
N GLY A 83 13.25 -14.73 -9.87
CA GLY A 83 13.77 -15.92 -9.20
C GLY A 83 14.80 -16.70 -10.01
N HIS A 84 15.05 -16.30 -11.27
CA HIS A 84 16.30 -16.63 -11.98
C HIS A 84 17.43 -15.64 -11.67
N ALA A 85 17.19 -14.56 -10.91
CA ALA A 85 18.22 -13.76 -10.28
C ALA A 85 18.38 -14.22 -8.82
N SER A 86 18.76 -15.48 -8.64
CA SER A 86 19.31 -15.95 -7.37
C SER A 86 20.57 -15.13 -7.04
N ALA A 87 20.64 -14.57 -5.83
CA ALA A 87 21.86 -14.09 -5.17
C ALA A 87 22.55 -12.77 -5.60
N GLU A 88 22.16 -12.08 -6.69
CA GLU A 88 22.96 -10.95 -7.23
C GLU A 88 22.44 -9.53 -6.93
N ASN A 89 21.99 -9.25 -5.71
CA ASN A 89 21.88 -7.87 -5.21
C ASN A 89 22.74 -7.67 -3.97
N LEU A 90 23.99 -8.12 -4.05
CA LEU A 90 25.06 -7.33 -3.43
C LEU A 90 24.94 -5.94 -4.06
N ASP A 91 24.70 -4.93 -3.24
CA ASP A 91 24.55 -3.51 -3.64
C ASP A 91 25.91 -3.04 -4.21
N LEU A 92 26.24 -3.53 -5.41
CA LEU A 92 27.53 -3.42 -6.07
C LEU A 92 27.68 -1.98 -6.53
N ARG A 93 28.72 -1.32 -6.01
CA ARG A 93 29.01 0.07 -6.31
C ARG A 93 30.29 0.14 -7.10
N THR A 94 30.21 0.71 -8.30
CA THR A 94 31.38 1.00 -9.13
C THR A 94 31.95 2.36 -8.73
N ARG A 95 33.25 2.40 -8.41
CA ARG A 95 33.96 3.64 -8.01
C ARG A 95 35.44 3.56 -8.39
N ALA A 96 36.11 4.70 -8.48
CA ALA A 96 37.56 4.76 -8.69
C ALA A 96 38.32 4.50 -7.38
N CYS A 97 39.42 3.77 -7.46
CA CYS A 97 40.32 3.56 -6.33
C CYS A 97 40.98 4.88 -5.90
N SER A 98 40.97 5.17 -4.59
CA SER A 98 41.61 6.37 -4.03
C SER A 98 43.11 6.47 -4.28
N ARG A 99 43.79 5.32 -4.47
CA ARG A 99 45.25 5.25 -4.67
C ARG A 99 45.65 5.21 -6.15
N CYS A 100 45.13 4.25 -6.92
CA CYS A 100 45.57 4.02 -8.31
C CYS A 100 44.57 4.50 -9.37
N ARG A 101 43.42 5.06 -8.96
CA ARG A 101 42.30 5.51 -9.82
C ARG A 101 41.66 4.43 -10.71
N THR A 102 42.12 3.18 -10.66
CA THR A 102 41.46 2.06 -11.33
C THR A 102 40.02 1.94 -10.85
N VAL A 103 39.09 1.82 -11.80
CA VAL A 103 37.67 1.62 -11.52
C VAL A 103 37.46 0.18 -11.05
N PHE A 104 36.78 0.01 -9.92
CA PHE A 104 36.48 -1.31 -9.36
C PHE A 104 35.06 -1.34 -8.79
N THR A 105 34.50 -2.53 -8.68
CA THR A 105 33.16 -2.76 -8.14
C THR A 105 33.26 -3.41 -6.77
N THR A 106 32.50 -2.91 -5.80
CA THR A 106 32.53 -3.40 -4.43
C THR A 106 31.13 -3.46 -3.82
N PRO A 107 30.81 -4.48 -3.02
CA PRO A 107 29.58 -4.51 -2.23
C PRO A 107 29.65 -3.65 -0.97
N HIS A 108 30.86 -3.33 -0.49
CA HIS A 108 31.04 -2.57 0.74
C HIS A 108 30.98 -1.07 0.49
N LYS A 109 30.04 -0.39 1.18
CA LYS A 109 29.87 1.07 1.08
C LYS A 109 31.14 1.83 1.46
N CYS A 110 31.90 1.31 2.42
CA CYS A 110 33.10 1.92 2.99
C CYS A 110 34.41 1.51 2.28
N ARG A 111 34.37 0.70 1.22
CA ARG A 111 35.59 0.31 0.51
C ARG A 111 35.96 1.38 -0.51
N PHE A 112 37.14 1.98 -0.36
CA PHE A 112 37.65 3.04 -1.25
C PHE A 112 38.86 2.61 -2.10
N MET A 113 39.38 1.41 -1.85
CA MET A 113 40.56 0.86 -2.54
C MET A 113 40.20 -0.40 -3.33
N CYS A 114 40.82 -0.57 -4.51
CA CYS A 114 40.72 -1.81 -5.26
C CYS A 114 41.42 -2.95 -4.51
N ASN A 115 41.19 -4.21 -4.92
CA ASN A 115 41.74 -5.37 -4.22
C ASN A 115 43.27 -5.33 -4.08
N SER A 116 43.99 -4.99 -5.15
CA SER A 116 45.45 -4.88 -5.11
C SER A 116 45.94 -3.83 -4.11
N CYS A 117 45.37 -2.62 -4.13
CA CYS A 117 45.76 -1.57 -3.19
C CYS A 117 45.34 -1.88 -1.75
N ASN A 118 44.19 -2.54 -1.55
CA ASN A 118 43.71 -2.93 -0.23
C ASN A 118 44.61 -4.01 0.39
N SER A 119 44.99 -5.03 -0.38
CA SER A 119 45.94 -6.06 0.08
C SER A 119 47.31 -5.46 0.44
N TYR A 120 47.78 -4.47 -0.33
CA TYR A 120 48.99 -3.74 0.03
C TYR A 120 48.84 -2.97 1.36
N ALA A 121 47.72 -2.24 1.56
CA ALA A 121 47.49 -1.52 2.81
C ALA A 121 47.44 -2.46 4.01
N SER A 122 46.73 -3.59 3.89
CA SER A 122 46.68 -4.62 4.93
C SER A 122 48.06 -5.25 5.20
N SER A 123 48.91 -5.39 4.19
CA SER A 123 50.30 -5.86 4.38
C SER A 123 51.18 -4.87 5.16
N LEU A 124 50.78 -3.58 5.21
CA LEU A 124 51.43 -2.55 6.02
C LEU A 124 50.80 -2.39 7.41
N GLY A 125 49.81 -3.22 7.77
CA GLY A 125 49.14 -3.20 9.07
C GLY A 125 48.00 -2.17 9.21
N TRP A 126 47.44 -1.70 8.09
CA TRP A 126 46.30 -0.77 8.03
C TRP A 126 44.96 -1.49 7.87
#